data_AF-A0A920IYM0-F1
#
_entry.id   AF-A0A920IYM0-F1
#
_cell.length_a   1.000
_cell.length_b   1.000
_cell.length_c   1.000
_cell.angle_alpha   90.00
_cell.angle_beta   90.00
_cell.angle_gamma   90.00
#
_symmetry.space_group_name_H-M   'P 1'
#
loop_
_entity.id
_entity.type
_entity.pdbx_description
1 polymer ?
#
loop_
_entity_poly.entity_id
_entity_poly.type
_entity_poly.pdbx_seq_one_letter_code
_entity_poly.pdbx_strand_id
1 'polypeptide(L)'
;MISNKLKPNHIAIIMDGNGRWAIDQGLDRSAGHLKGYENIKPTVIAAKKLGIKHLTIFAFSTENWTRSSEEIEFILNLATDVIDSETDELNKNGVKIRHIGSKKNPPKKYFEKNR
;
A
#
# COMPACT_ATOMS: atom_id res chain seq x y z
N MET A 1 21.51 30.85 5.53
CA MET A 1 21.29 29.73 4.60
C MET A 1 20.91 28.52 5.42
N ILE A 2 19.65 28.11 5.38
CA ILE A 2 19.21 26.88 6.08
C ILE A 2 19.93 25.73 5.39
N SER A 3 20.63 24.90 6.19
CA SER A 3 21.42 23.79 5.68
C SER A 3 20.58 22.96 4.72
N ASN A 4 21.24 22.48 3.67
CA ASN A 4 20.69 21.56 2.70
C ASN A 4 20.28 20.28 3.45
N LYS A 5 19.07 20.28 4.04
CA LYS A 5 18.55 19.21 4.89
C LYS A 5 18.63 17.93 4.07
N LEU A 6 19.34 16.93 4.60
CA LEU A 6 19.45 15.59 4.03
C LEU A 6 18.09 15.12 3.55
N LYS A 7 17.90 15.12 2.24
CA LYS A 7 16.69 14.65 1.59
C LYS A 7 16.81 13.14 1.45
N PRO A 8 15.94 12.34 2.08
CA PRO A 8 16.06 10.90 2.01
C PRO A 8 15.88 10.42 0.57
N ASN A 9 16.78 9.54 0.12
CA ASN A 9 16.63 8.87 -1.18
C ASN A 9 15.52 7.80 -1.13
N HIS A 10 15.30 7.22 0.05
CA HIS A 10 14.35 6.14 0.28
C HIS A 10 13.58 6.39 1.57
N ILE A 11 12.25 6.30 1.50
CA ILE A 11 11.35 6.27 2.66
C ILE A 11 10.62 4.92 2.69
N ALA A 12 10.54 4.30 3.85
CA ALA A 12 9.66 3.16 4.10
C ALA A 12 8.53 3.59 5.05
N ILE A 13 7.29 3.22 4.74
CA ILE A 13 6.10 3.56 5.51
C ILE A 13 5.42 2.26 5.95
N ILE A 14 5.15 2.16 7.25
CA ILE A 14 4.26 1.14 7.81
C ILE A 14 2.88 1.78 7.93
N MET A 15 1.90 1.27 7.18
CA MET A 15 0.53 1.80 7.18
C MET A 15 -0.28 1.25 8.36
N ASP A 16 0.12 1.63 9.57
CA ASP A 16 -0.58 1.24 10.79
C ASP A 16 -1.71 2.23 11.12
N GLY A 17 -2.68 1.80 11.91
CA GLY A 17 -3.76 2.64 12.44
C GLY A 17 -5.10 2.48 11.74
N ASN A 18 -5.16 1.85 10.57
CA ASN A 18 -6.41 1.67 9.80
C ASN A 18 -7.57 1.12 10.63
N GLY A 19 -7.35 0.01 11.34
CA GLY A 19 -8.39 -0.60 12.17
C GLY A 19 -8.80 0.25 13.38
N ARG A 20 -7.85 0.99 13.98
CA ARG A 20 -8.15 1.92 15.10
C ARG A 20 -8.97 3.11 14.60
N TRP A 21 -8.56 3.70 13.49
CA TRP A 21 -9.28 4.78 12.84
C TRP A 21 -10.73 4.39 12.52
N ALA A 22 -10.96 3.20 11.98
CA ALA A 22 -12.33 2.74 11.70
C ALA A 22 -13.20 2.64 12.97
N ILE A 23 -12.65 2.07 14.04
CA ILE A 23 -13.34 1.93 15.33
C ILE A 23 -13.68 3.31 15.91
N ASP A 24 -12.75 4.27 15.84
CA ASP A 24 -12.96 5.65 16.31
C ASP A 24 -14.05 6.38 15.51
N GLN A 25 -14.35 5.92 14.29
CA GLN A 25 -15.43 6.43 13.44
C GLN A 25 -16.75 5.62 13.59
N GLY A 26 -16.78 4.59 14.44
CA GLY A 26 -17.94 3.69 14.58
C GLY A 26 -18.15 2.77 13.36
N LEU A 27 -17.08 2.48 12.61
CA LEU A 27 -17.09 1.67 11.39
C LEU A 27 -16.39 0.32 11.59
N ASP A 28 -16.70 -0.63 10.70
CA ASP A 28 -15.96 -1.89 10.61
C ASP A 28 -14.50 -1.67 10.17
N ARG A 29 -13.60 -2.53 10.65
CA ARG A 29 -12.15 -2.46 10.36
C ARG A 29 -11.83 -2.43 8.85
N SER A 30 -12.67 -3.07 8.03
CA SER A 30 -12.56 -3.06 6.56
C SER A 30 -12.62 -1.64 5.97
N ALA A 31 -13.46 -0.75 6.53
CA ALA A 31 -13.55 0.64 6.11
C ALA A 31 -12.23 1.40 6.37
N GLY A 32 -11.55 1.07 7.47
CA GLY A 32 -10.22 1.61 7.76
C GLY A 32 -9.16 1.16 6.78
N HIS A 33 -9.19 -0.10 6.37
CA HIS A 33 -8.26 -0.61 5.34
C HIS A 33 -8.52 0.03 3.97
N LEU A 34 -9.79 0.25 3.61
CA LEU A 34 -10.15 1.02 2.42
C LEU A 34 -9.60 2.45 2.51
N LYS A 35 -9.74 3.10 3.66
CA LYS A 35 -9.24 4.46 3.85
C LYS A 35 -7.72 4.55 3.80
N GLY A 36 -7.03 3.60 4.43
CA GLY A 36 -5.58 3.47 4.34
C GLY A 36 -5.12 3.27 2.91
N TYR A 37 -5.87 2.50 2.13
CA TYR A 37 -5.62 2.31 0.72
C TYR A 37 -5.77 3.62 -0.09
N GLU A 38 -6.87 4.36 0.05
CA GLU A 38 -7.09 5.64 -0.64
C GLU A 38 -5.91 6.63 -0.46
N ASN A 39 -5.18 6.52 0.65
CA ASN A 39 -4.03 7.36 0.96
C ASN A 39 -2.73 6.95 0.24
N ILE A 40 -2.66 5.79 -0.40
CA ILE A 40 -1.44 5.32 -1.09
C ILE A 40 -1.09 6.24 -2.26
N LYS A 41 -2.03 6.45 -3.18
CA LYS A 41 -1.82 7.30 -4.37
C LYS A 41 -1.37 8.71 -4.03
N PRO A 42 -2.05 9.48 -3.15
CA PRO A 42 -1.58 10.82 -2.78
C PRO A 42 -0.21 10.79 -2.10
N THR A 43 0.10 9.75 -1.31
CA THR A 43 1.43 9.57 -0.70
C THR A 43 2.52 9.36 -1.77
N VAL A 44 2.26 8.51 -2.78
CA VAL A 44 3.17 8.28 -3.92
C VAL A 44 3.40 9.58 -4.70
N ILE A 45 2.32 10.31 -5.00
CA ILE A 45 2.40 11.60 -5.71
C ILE A 45 3.20 12.62 -4.88
N ALA A 46 2.96 12.69 -3.57
CA ALA A 46 3.71 13.58 -2.67
C ALA A 46 5.20 13.21 -2.62
N ALA A 47 5.54 11.94 -2.47
CA ALA A 47 6.92 11.46 -2.48
C ALA A 47 7.64 11.82 -3.80
N LYS A 48 6.96 11.65 -4.94
CA LYS A 48 7.48 12.06 -6.25
C LYS A 48 7.70 13.57 -6.34
N LYS A 49 6.73 14.40 -5.93
CA LYS A 49 6.85 15.87 -5.91
C LYS A 49 8.00 16.32 -5.00
N LEU A 50 8.13 15.65 -3.87
CA LEU A 50 9.24 15.84 -2.96
C LEU A 50 10.54 15.29 -3.51
N GLY A 51 10.59 14.64 -4.67
CA GLY A 51 11.80 14.10 -5.32
C GLY A 51 12.46 12.92 -4.59
N ILE A 52 11.68 12.18 -3.81
CA ILE A 52 12.09 10.91 -3.19
C ILE A 52 12.21 9.85 -4.30
N LYS A 53 13.29 9.09 -4.32
CA LYS A 53 13.58 8.11 -5.39
C LYS A 53 12.92 6.76 -5.14
N HIS A 54 12.81 6.36 -3.89
CA HIS A 54 12.22 5.09 -3.49
C HIS A 54 11.21 5.28 -2.36
N LEU A 55 10.03 4.71 -2.55
CA LEU A 55 9.00 4.62 -1.52
C LEU A 55 8.64 3.15 -1.34
N THR A 56 8.82 2.63 -0.13
CA THR A 56 8.36 1.29 0.24
C THR A 56 7.16 1.43 1.15
N ILE A 57 6.07 0.76 0.82
CA ILE A 57 4.86 0.74 1.63
C ILE A 57 4.68 -0.68 2.15
N PHE A 58 4.63 -0.84 3.47
CA PHE A 58 4.40 -2.13 4.09
C PHE A 58 2.89 -2.39 4.19
N ALA A 59 2.37 -3.10 3.18
CA ALA A 59 0.94 -3.34 3.02
C ALA A 59 0.43 -4.59 3.75
N PHE A 60 1.27 -5.63 3.91
CA PHE A 60 0.88 -6.89 4.55
C PHE A 60 2.10 -7.59 5.14
N SER A 61 2.02 -8.02 6.39
CA SER A 61 3.10 -8.70 7.14
C SER A 61 2.88 -10.20 7.26
N THR A 62 3.93 -10.95 7.62
CA THR A 62 3.84 -12.38 7.93
C THR A 62 2.95 -12.67 9.14
N GLU A 63 2.85 -11.73 10.08
CA GLU A 63 2.02 -11.86 11.28
C GLU A 63 0.54 -11.62 10.95
N ASN A 64 0.23 -10.95 9.83
CA ASN A 64 -1.16 -10.73 9.41
C ASN A 64 -1.87 -12.03 9.01
N TRP A 65 -1.13 -13.12 8.76
CA TRP A 65 -1.70 -14.46 8.54
C TRP A 65 -2.44 -15.02 9.76
N THR A 66 -2.28 -14.41 10.94
CA THR A 66 -3.02 -14.80 12.17
C THR A 66 -4.43 -14.19 12.25
N ARG A 67 -4.81 -13.31 11.32
CA ARG A 67 -6.16 -12.71 11.27
C ARG A 67 -7.17 -13.70 10.68
N SER A 68 -8.46 -13.33 10.69
CA SER A 68 -9.50 -14.15 10.06
C SER A 68 -9.24 -14.26 8.55
N SER A 69 -9.59 -15.42 7.97
CA SER A 69 -9.44 -15.67 6.54
C SER A 69 -10.16 -14.64 5.68
N GLU A 70 -11.32 -14.17 6.14
CA GLU A 70 -12.13 -13.13 5.49
C GLU A 70 -11.40 -11.78 5.46
N GLU A 71 -10.77 -11.36 6.56
CA GLU A 71 -10.01 -10.11 6.61
C GLU A 71 -8.75 -10.20 5.73
N ILE A 72 -8.07 -11.35 5.74
CA ILE A 72 -6.90 -11.59 4.89
C ILE A 72 -7.29 -11.51 3.42
N GLU A 73 -8.34 -12.20 3.02
CA GLU A 73 -8.85 -12.19 1.64
C GLU A 73 -9.25 -10.78 1.21
N PHE A 74 -9.94 -10.04 2.07
CA PHE A 74 -10.30 -8.64 1.81
C PHE A 74 -9.06 -7.76 1.56
N ILE A 75 -8.06 -7.80 2.45
CA ILE A 75 -6.85 -6.97 2.31
C ILE A 75 -6.07 -7.32 1.03
N LEU A 76 -5.93 -8.61 0.74
CA LEU A 76 -5.18 -9.10 -0.42
C LEU A 76 -5.88 -8.79 -1.75
N ASN A 77 -7.20 -8.92 -1.80
CA ASN A 77 -8.00 -8.55 -2.97
C ASN A 77 -7.99 -7.03 -3.18
N LEU A 78 -8.18 -6.25 -2.10
CA LEU A 78 -8.04 -4.81 -2.14
C LEU A 78 -6.66 -4.44 -2.70
N ALA A 79 -5.56 -4.91 -2.12
CA ALA A 79 -4.22 -4.61 -2.64
C ALA A 79 -4.04 -4.95 -4.13
N THR A 80 -4.69 -6.00 -4.64
CA THR A 80 -4.62 -6.38 -6.06
C THR A 80 -5.39 -5.40 -6.96
N ASP A 81 -6.64 -5.09 -6.62
CA ASP A 81 -7.51 -4.17 -7.39
C ASP A 81 -6.90 -2.78 -7.51
N VAL A 82 -6.18 -2.41 -6.48
CA VAL A 82 -5.47 -1.16 -6.32
C VAL A 82 -4.27 -1.06 -7.22
N ILE A 83 -3.42 -2.09 -7.18
CA ILE A 83 -2.27 -2.16 -8.06
C ILE A 83 -2.80 -2.10 -9.49
N ASP A 84 -3.84 -2.85 -9.79
CA ASP A 84 -4.44 -2.89 -11.12
C ASP A 84 -5.01 -1.55 -11.61
N SER A 85 -5.80 -0.86 -10.78
CA SER A 85 -6.45 0.40 -11.15
C SER A 85 -5.47 1.57 -11.24
N GLU A 86 -4.45 1.60 -10.39
CA GLU A 86 -3.54 2.73 -10.27
C GLU A 86 -2.25 2.56 -11.09
N THR A 87 -1.87 1.33 -11.47
CA THR A 87 -0.60 1.06 -12.17
C THR A 87 -0.49 1.84 -13.47
N ASP A 88 -1.53 1.88 -14.29
CA ASP A 88 -1.46 2.57 -15.59
C ASP A 88 -1.26 4.08 -15.44
N GLU A 89 -1.97 4.70 -14.50
CA GLU A 89 -1.84 6.13 -14.22
C GLU A 89 -0.48 6.46 -13.59
N LEU A 90 -0.03 5.65 -12.63
CA LEU A 90 1.26 5.82 -11.98
C LEU A 90 2.42 5.62 -12.97
N ASN A 91 2.32 4.62 -13.86
CA ASN A 91 3.28 4.39 -14.94
C ASN A 91 3.34 5.57 -15.92
N LYS A 92 2.19 6.10 -16.36
CA LYS A 92 2.12 7.33 -17.18
C LYS A 92 2.79 8.52 -16.49
N ASN A 93 2.73 8.55 -15.16
CA ASN A 93 3.42 9.53 -14.33
C ASN A 93 4.87 9.14 -14.00
N GLY A 94 5.49 8.18 -14.69
CA GLY A 94 6.90 7.81 -14.50
C GLY A 94 7.19 7.16 -13.14
N VAL A 95 6.18 6.64 -12.44
CA VAL A 95 6.34 5.82 -11.23
C VAL A 95 6.45 4.37 -11.66
N LYS A 96 7.45 3.65 -11.12
CA LYS A 96 7.61 2.21 -11.33
C LYS A 96 7.22 1.44 -10.07
N ILE A 97 6.19 0.61 -10.17
CA ILE A 97 5.71 -0.24 -9.07
C ILE A 97 6.46 -1.58 -9.10
N ARG A 98 6.84 -2.08 -7.93
CA ARG A 98 7.44 -3.42 -7.75
C ARG A 98 6.88 -4.08 -6.48
N HIS A 99 6.53 -5.35 -6.59
CA HIS A 99 6.15 -6.14 -5.42
C HIS A 99 7.40 -6.75 -4.75
N ILE A 100 7.45 -6.70 -3.42
CA ILE A 100 8.51 -7.27 -2.59
C ILE A 100 7.82 -8.12 -1.51
N GLY A 101 8.11 -9.42 -1.48
CA GLY A 101 7.50 -10.32 -0.50
C GLY A 101 7.57 -11.78 -0.91
N SER A 102 7.06 -12.64 -0.02
CA SER A 102 6.92 -14.06 -0.26
C SER A 102 5.90 -14.33 -1.38
N LYS A 103 6.21 -15.30 -2.25
CA LYS A 103 5.27 -15.83 -3.27
C LYS A 103 4.41 -17.00 -2.74
N LYS A 104 4.55 -17.35 -1.47
CA LYS A 104 3.74 -18.40 -0.85
C LYS A 104 2.35 -17.84 -0.53
N ASN A 105 1.30 -18.57 -0.90
CA ASN A 105 -0.10 -18.20 -0.68
C ASN A 105 -0.48 -16.81 -1.21
N PRO A 106 -0.22 -16.47 -2.49
CA PRO A 106 -0.63 -15.18 -3.01
C PRO A 106 -2.16 -15.09 -3.12
N PRO A 107 -2.73 -13.87 -3.19
CA PRO A 107 -4.16 -13.68 -3.46
C PRO A 107 -4.59 -14.51 -4.66
N LYS A 108 -5.77 -15.16 -4.62
CA LYS A 108 -6.27 -15.95 -5.76
C LYS A 108 -6.27 -15.13 -7.05
N LYS A 109 -6.66 -13.86 -6.97
CA LYS A 109 -6.71 -12.91 -8.09
C LYS A 109 -5.35 -12.53 -8.67
N TYR A 110 -4.25 -12.71 -7.92
CA TYR A 110 -2.90 -12.37 -8.35
C TYR A 110 -2.40 -13.26 -9.51
N PHE A 111 -2.89 -14.50 -9.61
CA PHE A 111 -2.50 -15.45 -10.66
C PHE A 111 -3.26 -15.31 -11.97
N GLU A 112 -4.44 -14.68 -11.96
CA GLU A 112 -5.28 -14.58 -13.16
C GLU A 112 -4.72 -13.59 -14.19
N LYS A 113 -3.91 -12.62 -13.74
CA LYS A 113 -3.44 -11.50 -14.56
C LYS A 113 -1.95 -11.54 -14.92
N ASN A 114 -1.17 -12.42 -14.27
CA ASN A 114 0.25 -12.64 -14.53
C ASN A 114 0.51 -13.94 -15.32
N ARG A 115 -0.49 -14.42 -16.07
CA ARG A 115 -0.37 -15.47 -17.09
C ARG A 115 -0.29 -14.85 -18.48
#